data_AF-A0A6C0BZZ9-F1
#
_entry.id   AF-A0A6C0BZZ9-F1
#
_cell.length_a   1.000
_cell.length_b   1.000
_cell.length_c   1.000
_cell.angle_alpha   90.00
_cell.angle_beta   90.00
_cell.angle_gamma   90.00
#
_symmetry.space_group_name_H-M   'P 1'
#
loop_
_entity.id
_entity.type
_entity.pdbx_description
1 polymer ?
#
loop_
_entity_poly.entity_id
_entity_poly.type
_entity_poly.pdbx_seq_one_letter_code
_entity_poly.pdbx_strand_id
1 'polypeptide(L)'
;MPLDINTLINALDNDDNAKLMKLDYSTVNKMKNDMLQRLGLRREVLVKYHKSLKHYRYIDEIPDIKFGSYVRWIPLSNPDNIKLTNGGVVCDVKIGDDVSVLCRNRKNLVFEFKMAKCLVFQKLSEEERVLLSAMEYLNK
;
A
#
# COMPACT_ATOMS: atom_id res chain seq x y z
N MET A 1 -8.66 -29.23 8.26
CA MET A 1 -9.60 -29.10 7.13
C MET A 1 -8.90 -28.27 6.05
N PRO A 2 -8.75 -28.77 4.82
CA PRO A 2 -8.25 -27.92 3.74
C PRO A 2 -9.33 -26.88 3.43
N LEU A 3 -8.96 -25.60 3.46
CA LEU A 3 -9.82 -24.53 2.97
C LEU A 3 -10.10 -24.79 1.48
N ASP A 4 -11.37 -24.96 1.14
CA ASP A 4 -11.79 -25.13 -0.25
C ASP A 4 -11.72 -23.79 -0.98
N ILE A 5 -10.69 -23.67 -1.82
CA ILE A 5 -10.36 -22.48 -2.59
C ILE A 5 -11.49 -22.10 -3.55
N ASN A 6 -12.23 -23.09 -4.08
CA ASN A 6 -13.36 -22.83 -4.97
C ASN A 6 -14.53 -22.19 -4.21
N THR A 7 -14.74 -22.58 -2.96
CA THR A 7 -15.73 -21.94 -2.09
C THR A 7 -15.35 -20.48 -1.76
N LEU A 8 -14.05 -20.18 -1.58
CA LEU A 8 -13.55 -18.82 -1.40
C LEU A 8 -13.70 -17.97 -2.67
N ILE A 9 -13.35 -18.49 -3.85
CA ILE A 9 -13.50 -17.81 -5.13
C ILE A 9 -14.97 -17.50 -5.41
N ASN A 10 -15.86 -18.48 -5.21
CA ASN A 10 -17.30 -18.30 -5.40
C ASN A 10 -17.92 -17.33 -4.38
N ALA A 11 -17.36 -17.20 -3.17
CA ALA A 11 -17.80 -16.22 -2.18
C ALA A 11 -17.33 -14.79 -2.50
N LEU A 12 -16.27 -14.64 -3.30
CA LEU A 12 -15.71 -13.36 -3.74
C LEU A 12 -16.43 -12.79 -4.99
N ASP A 13 -17.16 -13.62 -5.72
CA ASP A 13 -17.97 -13.23 -6.89
C ASP A 13 -19.27 -12.48 -6.53
N ASN A 14 -19.54 -12.21 -5.24
CA ASN A 14 -20.65 -11.33 -4.84
C ASN A 14 -20.30 -9.85 -5.07
N ASP A 15 -21.28 -9.11 -5.59
CA ASP A 15 -21.19 -7.90 -6.43
C ASP A 15 -20.37 -6.68 -5.93
N ASP A 16 -19.83 -6.69 -4.71
CA ASP A 16 -18.99 -5.59 -4.20
C ASP A 16 -17.48 -5.76 -4.44
N ASN A 17 -17.01 -6.95 -4.84
CA ASN A 17 -15.58 -7.30 -4.93
C ASN A 17 -14.98 -7.31 -6.35
N ALA A 18 -15.74 -6.99 -7.39
CA ALA A 18 -15.27 -6.91 -8.77
C ALA A 18 -14.11 -5.89 -8.98
N LYS A 19 -13.94 -4.92 -8.07
CA LYS A 19 -12.81 -3.96 -8.08
C LYS A 19 -11.49 -4.55 -7.55
N LEU A 20 -11.55 -5.55 -6.68
CA LEU A 20 -10.37 -6.23 -6.13
C LEU A 20 -9.79 -7.25 -7.10
N MET A 21 -10.63 -7.89 -7.91
CA MET A 21 -10.24 -8.96 -8.85
C MET A 21 -9.48 -8.46 -10.09
N LYS A 22 -9.60 -7.17 -10.44
CA LYS A 22 -8.92 -6.57 -11.60
C LYS A 22 -7.56 -5.94 -11.32
N LEU A 23 -7.17 -5.81 -10.05
CA LEU A 23 -5.81 -5.45 -9.67
C LEU A 23 -4.98 -6.73 -9.63
N ASP A 24 -4.62 -7.22 -10.81
CA ASP A 24 -3.75 -8.39 -10.97
C ASP A 24 -2.57 -8.28 -9.98
N TYR A 25 -2.38 -9.29 -9.12
CA TYR A 25 -1.37 -9.30 -8.07
C TYR A 25 0.03 -8.95 -8.60
N SER A 26 0.32 -9.47 -9.79
CA SER A 26 1.54 -9.18 -10.54
C SER A 26 1.70 -7.67 -10.74
N THR A 27 0.59 -6.98 -11.07
CA THR A 27 0.51 -5.54 -11.31
C THR A 27 0.74 -4.75 -10.02
N VAL A 28 0.12 -5.11 -8.90
CA VAL A 28 0.33 -4.40 -7.62
C VAL A 28 1.79 -4.47 -7.16
N ASN A 29 2.38 -5.67 -7.21
CA ASN A 29 3.79 -5.84 -6.82
C ASN A 29 4.74 -5.20 -7.83
N LYS A 30 4.42 -5.28 -9.12
CA LYS A 30 5.18 -4.63 -10.20
C LYS A 30 5.15 -3.11 -10.04
N MET A 31 3.98 -2.50 -9.85
CA MET A 31 3.85 -1.06 -9.61
C MET A 31 4.68 -0.61 -8.40
N LYS A 32 4.57 -1.32 -7.26
CA LYS A 32 5.42 -1.03 -6.08
C LYS A 32 6.90 -1.12 -6.42
N ASN A 33 7.31 -2.18 -7.11
CA ASN A 33 8.71 -2.37 -7.51
C ASN A 33 9.18 -1.24 -8.42
N ASP A 34 8.45 -0.96 -9.49
CA ASP A 34 8.78 0.05 -10.48
C ASP A 34 8.90 1.42 -9.83
N MET A 35 8.00 1.78 -8.91
CA MET A 35 8.07 3.04 -8.18
C MET A 35 9.26 3.12 -7.22
N LEU A 36 9.63 2.02 -6.55
CA LEU A 36 10.83 1.99 -5.71
C LEU A 36 12.13 2.04 -6.52
N GLN A 37 12.17 1.38 -7.69
CA GLN A 37 13.33 1.40 -8.59
C GLN A 37 13.57 2.81 -9.16
N ARG A 38 12.51 3.54 -9.49
CA ARG A 38 12.57 4.93 -9.98
C ARG A 38 13.22 5.91 -8.99
N LEU A 39 13.30 5.56 -7.70
CA LEU A 39 13.97 6.38 -6.70
C LEU A 39 15.51 6.39 -6.82
N GLY A 40 16.11 5.53 -7.65
CA GLY A 40 17.56 5.50 -7.85
C GLY A 40 18.36 5.13 -6.59
N LEU A 41 17.75 4.40 -5.66
CA LEU A 41 18.35 4.07 -4.38
C LEU A 41 19.48 3.04 -4.51
N ARG A 42 20.49 3.14 -3.64
CA ARG A 42 21.50 2.08 -3.48
C ARG A 42 20.82 0.74 -3.19
N ARG A 43 21.36 -0.34 -3.78
CA ARG A 43 20.81 -1.71 -3.71
C ARG A 43 20.46 -2.15 -2.28
N GLU A 44 21.32 -1.87 -1.31
CA GLU A 44 21.10 -2.23 0.10
C GLU A 44 19.86 -1.56 0.70
N VAL A 45 19.68 -0.26 0.42
CA VAL A 45 18.53 0.53 0.88
C VAL A 45 17.27 0.04 0.20
N LEU A 46 17.35 -0.22 -1.11
CA LEU A 46 16.24 -0.75 -1.89
C LEU A 46 15.76 -2.11 -1.34
N VAL A 47 16.67 -3.05 -1.08
CA VAL A 47 16.35 -4.34 -0.45
C VAL A 47 15.69 -4.15 0.92
N LYS A 48 16.20 -3.20 1.72
CA LYS A 48 15.60 -2.87 3.02
C LYS A 48 14.17 -2.34 2.89
N TYR A 49 13.91 -1.49 1.90
CA TYR A 49 12.57 -0.94 1.65
C TYR A 49 11.61 -2.01 1.12
N HIS A 50 12.03 -2.88 0.19
CA HIS A 50 11.21 -4.01 -0.24
C HIS A 50 10.82 -4.93 0.92
N LYS A 51 11.76 -5.26 1.82
CA LYS A 51 11.46 -6.06 3.02
C LYS A 51 10.46 -5.35 3.93
N SER A 52 10.65 -4.04 4.14
CA SER A 52 9.79 -3.22 5.00
C SER A 52 8.38 -3.00 4.42
N LEU A 53 8.25 -3.05 3.09
CA LEU A 53 7.02 -2.83 2.34
C LEU A 53 6.45 -4.13 1.75
N LYS A 54 6.85 -5.30 2.28
CA LYS A 54 6.41 -6.61 1.78
C LYS A 54 4.88 -6.71 1.70
N HIS A 55 4.21 -6.31 2.78
CA HIS A 55 2.74 -6.35 2.92
C HIS A 55 2.07 -4.99 2.67
N TYR A 56 2.67 -4.21 1.78
CA TYR A 56 2.15 -2.90 1.39
C TYR A 56 1.92 -2.85 -0.11
N ARG A 57 0.90 -2.08 -0.51
CA ARG A 57 0.64 -1.68 -1.90
C ARG A 57 0.97 -0.21 -2.10
N TYR A 58 1.39 0.15 -3.31
CA TYR A 58 1.52 1.54 -3.72
C TYR A 58 0.13 2.16 -3.90
N ILE A 59 -0.01 3.45 -3.60
CA ILE A 59 -1.22 4.24 -3.83
C ILE A 59 -0.84 5.57 -4.47
N ASP A 60 -1.50 5.92 -5.57
CA ASP A 60 -1.40 7.19 -6.28
C ASP A 60 -2.70 8.02 -6.25
N GLU A 61 -3.86 7.39 -6.06
CA GLU A 61 -5.16 8.09 -6.04
C GLU A 61 -5.84 8.11 -4.66
N ILE A 62 -6.63 9.17 -4.40
CA ILE A 62 -7.38 9.35 -3.15
C ILE A 62 -8.36 8.20 -2.86
N PRO A 63 -9.18 7.74 -3.83
CA PRO A 63 -10.19 6.71 -3.57
C PRO A 63 -9.61 5.39 -3.03
N ASP A 64 -8.31 5.16 -3.25
CA ASP A 64 -7.63 3.95 -2.82
C ASP A 64 -7.13 4.01 -1.36
N ILE A 65 -7.08 5.21 -0.77
CA ILE A 65 -6.72 5.43 0.63
C ILE A 65 -7.87 4.99 1.53
N LYS A 66 -7.62 3.95 2.34
CA LYS A 66 -8.59 3.43 3.30
C LYS A 66 -8.41 4.12 4.66
N PHE A 67 -9.48 4.71 5.17
CA PHE A 67 -9.51 5.23 6.53
C PHE A 67 -9.17 4.13 7.55
N GLY A 68 -8.41 4.46 8.60
CA GLY A 68 -7.97 3.50 9.60
C GLY A 68 -6.88 2.53 9.15
N SER A 69 -6.48 2.57 7.88
CA SER A 69 -5.34 1.78 7.38
C SER A 69 -4.01 2.39 7.81
N TYR A 70 -2.97 1.54 7.91
CA TYR A 70 -1.63 2.00 8.22
C TYR A 70 -0.88 2.34 6.94
N VAL A 71 -0.44 3.59 6.80
CA VAL A 71 0.32 4.07 5.64
C VAL A 71 1.75 4.40 6.04
N ARG A 72 2.68 4.16 5.11
CA ARG A 72 4.06 4.65 5.14
C ARG A 72 4.29 5.43 3.86
N TRP A 73 5.17 6.42 3.88
CA TRP A 73 5.45 7.20 2.68
C TRP A 73 6.92 7.56 2.59
N ILE A 74 7.34 7.98 1.40
CA ILE A 74 8.65 8.52 1.11
C ILE A 74 8.44 9.95 0.62
N PRO A 75 8.82 10.98 1.39
CA PRO A 75 8.78 12.36 0.94
C PRO A 75 9.72 12.54 -0.27
N LEU A 76 9.22 13.15 -1.33
CA LEU A 76 9.98 13.48 -2.54
C LEU A 76 10.50 14.93 -2.55
N SER A 77 10.26 15.68 -1.47
CA SER A 77 10.65 17.08 -1.35
C SER A 77 12.16 17.31 -1.26
N ASN A 78 12.94 16.30 -0.88
CA ASN A 78 14.40 16.38 -0.79
C ASN A 78 15.06 15.17 -1.46
N PRO A 79 15.60 15.33 -2.70
CA PRO A 79 16.27 14.26 -3.44
C PRO A 79 17.48 13.66 -2.73
N ASP A 80 18.18 14.44 -1.89
CA ASP A 80 19.38 13.98 -1.18
C ASP A 80 19.04 13.13 0.06
N ASN A 81 17.77 13.13 0.49
CA ASN A 81 17.33 12.48 1.72
C ASN A 81 16.05 11.67 1.53
N ILE A 82 16.13 10.64 0.67
CA ILE A 82 15.04 9.71 0.39
C ILE A 82 14.92 8.68 1.54
N LYS A 83 14.00 8.95 2.48
CA LYS A 83 13.76 8.09 3.65
C LYS A 83 12.34 7.57 3.71
N LEU A 84 12.20 6.27 3.93
CA LEU A 84 10.91 5.65 4.25
C LEU A 84 10.50 6.01 5.69
N THR A 85 9.36 6.67 5.84
CA THR A 85 8.84 7.05 7.16
C THR A 85 8.43 5.83 7.98
N ASN A 86 8.32 6.00 9.30
CA ASN A 86 7.76 4.97 10.16
C ASN A 86 6.28 4.72 9.83
N GLY A 87 5.56 5.76 9.40
CA GLY A 87 4.16 5.70 9.02
C GLY A 87 3.19 6.08 10.14
N GLY A 88 1.91 5.94 9.84
CA GLY A 88 0.79 6.24 10.73
C GLY A 88 -0.51 5.60 10.27
N VAL A 89 -1.49 5.59 11.15
CA VAL A 89 -2.87 5.23 10.82
C VAL A 89 -3.55 6.45 10.20
N VAL A 90 -4.19 6.27 9.05
CA VAL A 90 -4.96 7.33 8.38
C VAL A 90 -6.17 7.70 9.26
N CYS A 91 -6.24 8.97 9.61
CA CYS A 91 -7.29 9.52 10.47
C CYS A 91 -8.19 10.53 9.75
N ASP A 92 -7.77 11.07 8.61
CA ASP A 92 -8.57 11.95 7.77
C ASP A 92 -7.88 12.17 6.42
N VAL A 93 -8.65 12.60 5.42
CA VAL A 93 -8.13 13.09 4.14
C VAL A 93 -8.78 14.44 3.85
N LYS A 94 -7.96 15.49 3.82
CA LYS A 94 -8.39 16.84 3.51
C LYS A 94 -8.19 17.11 2.02
N ILE A 95 -9.28 17.50 1.36
CA ILE A 95 -9.28 17.90 -0.03
C ILE A 95 -9.38 19.43 -0.05
N GLY A 96 -8.30 20.08 -0.45
CA GLY A 96 -8.25 21.52 -0.72
C GLY A 96 -7.57 21.75 -2.06
N ASP A 97 -6.73 22.79 -2.16
CA ASP A 97 -5.87 23.00 -3.35
C ASP A 97 -4.91 21.83 -3.61
N ASP A 98 -4.50 21.16 -2.53
CA ASP A 98 -3.75 19.90 -2.55
C ASP A 98 -4.49 18.84 -1.71
N VAL A 99 -4.20 17.57 -1.99
CA VAL A 99 -4.64 16.45 -1.15
C VAL A 99 -3.69 16.25 0.00
N SER A 100 -4.20 16.41 1.23
CA SER A 100 -3.46 16.19 2.46
C SER A 100 -4.02 14.99 3.22
N VAL A 101 -3.15 14.06 3.62
CA VAL A 101 -3.53 12.90 4.42
C VAL A 101 -3.11 13.15 5.87
N LEU A 102 -4.07 13.11 6.78
CA LEU A 102 -3.84 13.21 8.22
C LEU A 102 -3.64 11.81 8.78
N CYS A 103 -2.56 11.64 9.54
CA CYS A 103 -2.21 10.36 10.14
C CYS A 103 -1.83 10.51 11.61
N ARG A 104 -2.06 9.46 12.39
CA ARG A 104 -1.67 9.36 13.79
C ARG A 104 -0.76 8.16 14.00
N ASN A 105 0.33 8.34 14.74
CA ASN A 105 1.18 7.20 15.16
C ASN A 105 0.77 6.63 16.51
N ARG A 106 1.44 5.55 16.94
CA ARG A 106 1.23 4.89 18.24
C ARG A 106 1.55 5.79 19.44
N LYS A 107 2.30 6.88 19.26
CA LYS A 107 2.59 7.88 20.31
C LYS A 107 1.56 9.02 20.33
N ASN A 108 0.43 8.86 19.64
CA ASN A 108 -0.61 9.88 19.45
C ASN A 108 -0.11 11.19 18.80
N LEU A 109 1.06 11.18 18.17
CA LEU A 109 1.50 12.31 17.36
C LEU A 109 0.72 12.29 16.05
N VAL A 110 0.15 13.45 15.72
CA VAL A 110 -0.59 13.69 14.48
C VAL A 110 0.34 14.39 13.51
N PHE A 111 0.31 13.94 12.26
CA PHE A 111 1.09 14.51 11.17
C PHE A 111 0.26 14.53 9.91
N GLU A 112 0.55 15.51 9.07
CA GLU A 112 -0.09 15.71 7.78
C GLU A 112 0.98 15.63 6.70
N PHE A 113 0.69 14.94 5.59
CA PHE A 113 1.56 14.94 4.42
C PHE A 113 0.74 15.17 3.15
N LYS A 114 1.35 15.90 2.20
CA LYS A 114 0.78 16.14 0.88
C LYS A 114 1.03 14.93 -0.01
N MET A 115 -0.04 14.37 -0.56
CA MET A 115 0.03 13.15 -1.37
C MET A 115 0.86 13.36 -2.63
N ALA A 116 0.66 14.49 -3.33
CA ALA A 116 1.41 14.83 -4.55
C ALA A 116 2.94 14.95 -4.36
N LYS A 117 3.40 15.14 -3.13
CA LYS A 117 4.84 15.28 -2.80
C LYS A 117 5.43 14.03 -2.17
N CYS A 118 4.71 12.91 -2.17
CA CYS A 118 5.11 11.69 -1.49
C CYS A 118 4.81 10.44 -2.34
N LEU A 119 5.66 9.42 -2.24
CA LEU A 119 5.27 8.06 -2.62
C LEU A 119 4.60 7.40 -1.43
N VAL A 120 3.34 7.01 -1.58
CA VAL A 120 2.52 6.48 -0.49
C VAL A 120 2.35 4.97 -0.63
N PHE A 121 2.46 4.28 0.50
CA PHE A 121 2.32 2.85 0.60
C PHE A 121 1.33 2.49 1.72
N GLN A 122 0.26 1.78 1.39
CA GLN A 122 -0.75 1.36 2.35
C GLN A 122 -0.58 -0.12 2.72
N LYS A 123 -0.68 -0.41 4.01
CA LYS A 123 -0.64 -1.78 4.52
C LYS A 123 -1.89 -2.52 4.08
N LEU A 124 -1.69 -3.72 3.56
CA LEU A 124 -2.76 -4.63 3.17
C LEU A 124 -3.51 -5.14 4.41
N SER A 125 -4.83 -5.26 4.30
CA SER A 125 -5.66 -5.93 5.32
C SER A 125 -5.28 -7.41 5.45
N GLU A 126 -5.76 -8.08 6.51
CA GLU A 126 -5.57 -9.54 6.63
C GLU A 126 -6.27 -10.27 5.47
N GLU A 127 -7.50 -9.87 5.12
CA GLU A 127 -8.25 -10.41 3.99
C GLU A 127 -7.48 -10.24 2.67
N GLU A 128 -7.01 -9.02 2.38
CA GLU A 128 -6.19 -8.74 1.20
C GLU A 128 -4.94 -9.63 1.18
N ARG A 129 -4.28 -9.84 2.33
CA ARG A 129 -3.11 -10.74 2.42
C ARG A 129 -3.43 -12.21 2.18
N VAL A 130 -4.56 -12.69 2.69
CA VAL A 130 -5.02 -14.07 2.48
C VAL A 130 -5.33 -14.29 1.00
N LEU A 131 -6.06 -13.36 0.38
CA LEU A 131 -6.35 -13.38 -1.05
C LEU A 131 -5.07 -13.38 -1.89
N LEU A 132 -4.13 -12.49 -1.57
CA LEU A 132 -2.83 -12.43 -2.25
C LEU A 132 -2.05 -13.74 -2.15
N SER A 133 -2.08 -14.38 -0.97
CA SER A 133 -1.37 -15.65 -0.73
C SER A 133 -2.01 -16.82 -1.50
N ALA A 134 -3.35 -16.85 -1.58
CA ALA A 134 -4.08 -17.84 -2.35
C ALA A 134 -3.81 -17.70 -3.86
N MET A 135 -3.80 -16.47 -4.38
CA MET A 135 -3.48 -16.21 -5.79
C MET A 135 -2.03 -16.55 -6.15
N GLU A 136 -1.06 -16.31 -5.26
CA GLU A 136 0.33 -16.71 -5.48
C GLU A 136 0.49 -18.24 -5.55
N TYR A 137 -0.31 -18.98 -4.79
CA TYR A 137 -0.33 -20.44 -4.85
C TYR A 137 -0.92 -20.96 -6.17
N LEU A 138 -1.96 -20.31 -6.70
CA LEU A 138 -2.61 -20.70 -7.97
C LEU A 138 -1.77 -20.40 -9.22
N ASN A 139 -0.89 -19.40 -9.15
CA ASN A 139 -0.01 -19.02 -10.26
C ASN A 139 1.35 -19.76 -10.26
N LYS A 140 1.55 -20.71 -9.33
CA LYS A 140 2.71 -21.61 -9.30
C LYS A 140 2.36 -22.94 -9.94
#